data_AF-A0A4Q3CK50-F1
#
_entry.id   AF-A0A4Q3CK50-F1
#
_cell.length_a   1.000
_cell.length_b   1.000
_cell.length_c   1.000
_cell.angle_alpha   90.00
_cell.angle_beta   90.00
_cell.angle_gamma   90.00
#
_symmetry.space_group_name_H-M   'P 1'
#
loop_
_entity.id
_entity.type
_entity.pdbx_description
1 polymer ?
#
loop_
_entity_poly.entity_id
_entity_poly.type
_entity_poly.pdbx_seq_one_letter_code
_entity_poly.pdbx_strand_id
1 'polypeptide(L)' 'METAEVERLIKISKERPLLPETYVPWHLQPEPAEIYLPEVLSSLEGLAIYDTLTTQQKLDLGRHEAVQVMYSYG' A
#
# COMPACT_ATOMS: atom_id res chain seq x y z
N MET A 1 6.27 4.03 28.87
CA MET A 1 6.63 5.07 27.89
C MET A 1 6.37 6.40 28.57
N GLU A 2 7.37 7.28 28.66
CA GLU A 2 7.27 8.54 29.38
C GLU A 2 6.40 9.54 28.60
N THR A 3 5.55 10.33 29.27
CA THR A 3 4.60 11.27 28.63
C THR A 3 5.26 12.23 27.64
N ALA A 4 6.48 12.68 27.95
CA ALA A 4 7.26 13.57 27.09
C ALA A 4 7.67 12.92 25.74
N GLU A 5 7.83 11.60 25.72
CA GLU A 5 8.15 10.84 24.52
C GLU A 5 6.93 10.78 23.59
N VAL A 6 5.73 10.54 24.15
CA VAL A 6 4.46 10.57 23.42
C VAL A 6 4.23 11.95 22.78
N GLU A 7 4.40 13.03 23.54
CA GLU A 7 4.20 14.40 23.04
C GLU A 7 5.16 14.76 21.91
N ARG A 8 6.42 14.33 22.01
CA ARG A 8 7.42 14.51 20.94
C ARG A 8 7.00 13.77 19.67
N LEU A 9 6.55 12.52 19.77
CA LEU A 9 6.10 11.73 18.62
C LEU A 9 4.86 12.36 17.96
N ILE A 10 3.91 12.85 18.75
CA ILE A 10 2.71 13.55 18.24
C ILE A 10 3.12 14.82 17.47
N LYS A 11 4.07 15.61 18.00
CA LYS A 11 4.56 16.81 17.33
C LYS A 11 5.19 16.48 15.97
N ILE A 12 6.06 15.47 15.92
CA ILE A 12 6.70 15.01 14.68
C ILE A 12 5.64 14.57 13.66
N SER A 13 4.63 13.80 14.09
CA SER A 13 3.54 13.36 13.21
C SER A 13 2.71 14.52 12.63
N LYS A 14 2.58 15.63 13.37
CA LYS A 14 1.88 16.84 12.89
C LYS A 14 2.73 17.70 11.95
N GLU A 15 4.04 17.77 12.19
CA GLU A 15 4.97 18.53 11.35
C GLU A 15 5.36 17.78 10.07
N ARG A 16 5.32 16.45 10.11
CA ARG A 16 5.59 15.56 8.97
C ARG A 16 4.44 14.57 8.81
N PRO A 17 3.23 15.06 8.49
CA PRO A 17 2.12 14.16 8.21
C PRO A 17 2.51 13.35 6.98
N LEU A 18 2.30 12.05 7.06
CA LEU A 18 2.32 11.24 5.86
C LEU A 18 1.10 11.63 5.02
N LEU A 19 1.34 12.23 3.86
CA LEU A 19 0.27 12.75 3.01
C LEU A 19 -0.30 11.62 2.14
N PRO A 20 -1.63 11.49 2.03
CA PRO A 20 -2.31 10.49 1.19
C PRO A 20 -1.67 10.32 -0.20
N GLU A 21 -1.43 11.42 -0.89
CA GLU A 21 -0.82 11.53 -2.22
C GLU A 21 0.65 11.05 -2.29
N THR A 22 1.33 10.90 -1.15
CA THR A 22 2.75 10.49 -1.06
C THR A 22 2.96 9.04 -0.63
N TYR A 23 1.93 8.34 -0.14
CA TYR A 23 2.11 7.00 0.43
C TYR A 23 2.44 5.93 -0.60
N VAL A 24 2.04 6.12 -1.86
CA VAL A 24 2.31 5.16 -2.91
C VAL A 24 3.14 5.84 -4.00
N PRO A 25 4.40 5.44 -4.18
CA PRO A 25 5.29 6.11 -5.11
C PRO A 25 5.01 5.68 -6.56
N TRP A 26 3.85 6.05 -7.11
CA TRP A 26 3.36 5.59 -8.42
C TRP A 26 4.34 5.81 -9.58
N HIS A 27 5.23 6.80 -9.43
CA HIS A 27 6.29 7.14 -10.38
C HIS A 27 7.49 6.18 -10.32
N LEU A 28 7.61 5.37 -9.27
CA LEU A 28 8.61 4.33 -9.15
C LEU A 28 8.07 3.02 -9.70
N GLN A 29 8.92 2.34 -10.47
CA GLN A 29 8.67 0.99 -10.93
C GLN A 29 8.80 0.03 -9.74
N PRO A 30 7.80 -0.84 -9.50
CA PRO A 30 7.89 -1.85 -8.44
C PRO A 30 9.07 -2.77 -8.67
N GLU A 31 9.75 -3.15 -7.59
CA GLU A 31 10.79 -4.18 -7.66
C GLU A 31 10.13 -5.56 -7.92
N PRO A 32 10.76 -6.47 -8.67
CA PRO A 32 10.15 -7.76 -9.02
C PRO A 32 9.76 -8.64 -7.81
N ALA A 33 10.39 -8.44 -6.65
CA ALA A 33 10.14 -9.19 -5.42
C ALA A 33 9.23 -8.42 -4.43
N GLU A 34 8.76 -7.24 -4.81
CA GLU A 34 7.88 -6.43 -3.97
C GLU A 34 6.49 -7.08 -3.88
N ILE A 35 5.88 -7.11 -2.70
CA ILE A 35 4.54 -7.67 -2.51
C ILE A 35 3.70 -6.64 -1.77
N TYR A 36 2.72 -6.06 -2.48
CA TYR A 36 1.79 -5.08 -1.92
C TYR A 36 0.59 -5.73 -1.23
N LEU A 37 0.12 -6.86 -1.76
CA LEU A 37 -1.04 -7.59 -1.27
C LEU A 37 -0.80 -9.10 -1.48
N PRO A 38 -1.05 -9.95 -0.47
CA PRO A 38 -1.06 -11.41 -0.66
C PRO A 38 -2.02 -11.81 -1.78
N GLU A 39 -1.64 -12.75 -2.65
CA GLU A 39 -2.46 -13.15 -3.80
C GLU A 39 -3.88 -13.55 -3.39
N VAL A 40 -4.04 -14.30 -2.29
CA VAL A 40 -5.33 -14.73 -1.72
C VAL A 40 -6.29 -13.59 -1.36
N LEU A 41 -5.79 -12.36 -1.25
CA LEU A 41 -6.60 -11.18 -0.97
C LEU A 41 -6.91 -10.35 -2.23
N SER A 42 -6.32 -10.70 -3.38
CA SER A 42 -6.58 -9.99 -4.62
C SER A 42 -7.97 -10.29 -5.16
N SER A 43 -8.68 -9.28 -5.64
CA SER A 43 -10.08 -9.46 -6.07
C SER A 43 -10.25 -10.40 -7.27
N LEU A 44 -9.20 -10.56 -8.06
CA LEU A 44 -9.19 -11.42 -9.24
C LEU A 44 -8.66 -12.83 -8.95
N GLU A 45 -8.12 -13.09 -7.75
CA GLU A 45 -7.62 -14.43 -7.39
C GLU A 45 -8.73 -15.48 -7.53
N GLY A 46 -8.37 -16.65 -8.07
CA GLY A 46 -9.32 -17.73 -8.40
C GLY A 46 -10.11 -17.54 -9.71
N LEU A 47 -9.99 -16.39 -10.40
CA LEU A 47 -10.58 -16.19 -11.73
C LEU A 47 -9.59 -16.55 -12.84
N ALA A 48 -10.07 -17.18 -13.91
CA ALA A 48 -9.22 -17.58 -15.05
C ALA A 48 -8.44 -16.42 -15.69
N ILE A 49 -8.96 -15.18 -15.59
CA ILE A 49 -8.26 -14.00 -16.11
C ILE A 49 -6.98 -13.70 -15.31
N TYR A 50 -6.95 -13.99 -14.01
CA TYR A 50 -5.81 -13.73 -13.14
C TYR A 50 -4.59 -14.55 -13.53
N ASP A 51 -4.80 -15.78 -14.01
CA ASP A 51 -3.74 -16.67 -14.49
C ASP A 51 -3.11 -16.17 -15.80
N THR A 52 -3.79 -15.28 -16.53
CA THR A 52 -3.27 -14.67 -17.77
C THR A 52 -2.46 -13.40 -17.52
N LEU A 53 -2.50 -12.86 -16.30
CA LEU A 53 -1.79 -11.63 -15.96
C LEU A 53 -0.28 -11.90 -15.88
N THR A 54 0.49 -10.97 -16.42
CA THR A 54 1.94 -10.92 -16.19
C THR A 54 2.25 -10.64 -14.73
N THR A 55 3.45 -10.98 -14.26
CA THR A 55 3.91 -10.65 -12.90
C THR A 55 3.74 -9.16 -12.60
N GLN A 56 4.09 -8.27 -13.54
CA GLN A 56 3.93 -6.83 -13.35
C GLN A 56 2.46 -6.43 -13.17
N GLN A 57 1.55 -7.00 -13.95
CA GLN A 57 0.11 -6.71 -13.83
C GLN A 57 -0.45 -7.18 -12.48
N LYS A 58 0.01 -8.31 -11.96
CA LYS A 58 -0.37 -8.77 -10.61
C LYS A 58 0.16 -7.83 -9.51
N LEU A 59 1.39 -7.33 -9.67
CA LEU A 59 1.97 -6.33 -8.76
C LEU A 59 1.19 -5.02 -8.79
N ASP A 60 0.88 -4.51 -9.98
CA ASP A 60 0.12 -3.28 -10.16
C ASP A 60 -1.29 -3.42 -9.57
N LEU A 61 -1.96 -4.55 -9.80
CA LEU A 61 -3.26 -4.87 -9.21
C LEU A 61 -3.19 -4.84 -7.68
N GLY A 62 -2.26 -5.58 -7.06
CA GLY A 62 -2.09 -5.61 -5.61
C GLY A 62 -1.79 -4.23 -5.03
N ARG A 63 -0.99 -3.42 -5.73
CA ARG A 63 -0.69 -2.03 -5.36
C ARG A 63 -1.95 -1.15 -5.33
N HIS A 64 -2.78 -1.24 -6.37
CA HIS A 64 -4.05 -0.52 -6.44
C HIS A 64 -5.04 -0.96 -5.36
N GLU A 65 -5.18 -2.26 -5.15
CA GLU A 65 -6.12 -2.81 -4.17
C GLU A 65 -5.71 -2.50 -2.73
N ALA A 66 -4.41 -2.59 -2.40
CA ALA A 66 -3.90 -2.20 -1.09
C ALA A 66 -4.19 -0.72 -0.78
N VAL A 67 -4.01 0.15 -1.78
CA VAL A 67 -4.38 1.57 -1.66
C VAL A 67 -5.87 1.72 -1.44
N GLN A 68 -6.69 1.08 -2.26
CA GLN A 68 -8.15 1.17 -2.12
C GLN A 68 -8.60 0.76 -0.70
N VAL A 69 -8.03 -0.31 -0.13
CA VAL A 69 -8.33 -0.73 1.26
C VAL A 69 -7.93 0.35 2.26
N MET A 70 -6.72 0.91 2.16
CA MET A 70 -6.25 1.96 3.08
C MET A 70 -7.15 3.20 3.06
N TYR A 71 -7.72 3.56 1.91
CA TYR A 71 -8.60 4.72 1.77
C TYR A 71 -10.08 4.42 2.02
N SER A 72 -10.49 3.14 1.99
CA SER A 72 -11.89 2.76 2.26
C SER A 72 -12.30 2.98 3.72
N TYR A 73 -11.33 3.15 4.62
CA TYR A 73 -11.54 3.45 6.04
C TYR A 73 -11.13 4.88 6.43
N GLY A 74 -10.91 5.76 5.44
CA GLY A 74 -10.57 7.17 5.63
C GLY A 74 -11.78 8.08 5.80
#